data_AF-A0A6P0LVZ6-F1
#
_entry.id   AF-A0A6P0LVZ6-F1
#
_cell.length_a   1.000
_cell.length_b   1.000
_cell.length_c   1.000
_cell.angle_alpha   90.00
_cell.angle_beta   90.00
_cell.angle_gamma   90.00
#
_symmetry.space_group_name_H-M   'P 1'
#
loop_
_entity.id
_entity.type
_entity.pdbx_description
1 polymer ?
#
loop_
_entity_poly.entity_id
_entity_poly.type
_entity_poly.pdbx_seq_one_letter_code
_entity_poly.pdbx_strand_id
1 'polypeptide(L)'
;MSRGQNRLFKISIGKTEMFLEKLNQLDLTVAFDQLTPRKREVLKKMLAGQSDQAIAKSLHITEATVRKHVQQLCEKFELRNAPGEHYSLRKQLIDLFSEYQPKLVNPELLSKYKSFIVPPMPESEGQQKPVPLNADFYVKRIPYEDQLLEAIVKPGALIRIKAPQQMGKTSLIERVLAELRQQGYQAVTLSFELADSTVYRDLGKFSRWFCARVGQTLGLSNKLDEYWDDIFGCNSNTTDYFQEYLLAEIESQIVLVIDKVDLVFEHPVIADDFCRLLRGWYDIARRGDRSSAIWKKLRLVIVHSTEIYSSLDINHSPLANVGLEIELPEFSTEQVEELVKRYGLDGNPREVKELMAMVGGHPYLLRKGLAYIKDHNITLAQLLELAPTEAGPFSDHLRRHLGNLKQSPELATTLEVVVQANSWVTIPSEQAFKLYSMGLVKLQGNSVMPRCDLYHKYFCDRLCQRIEPEC
;
A
#
# COMPACT_ATOMS: atom_id res chain seq x y z
N MET A 1 7.83 -42.93 -14.64
CA MET A 1 9.22 -42.43 -14.74
C MET A 1 9.62 -42.36 -16.21
N SER A 2 9.63 -41.17 -16.81
CA SER A 2 10.47 -40.84 -17.96
C SER A 2 10.52 -39.32 -18.08
N ARG A 3 11.72 -38.73 -17.95
CA ARG A 3 11.95 -37.30 -18.18
C ARG A 3 12.24 -37.10 -19.66
N GLY A 4 11.31 -36.45 -20.34
CA GLY A 4 11.48 -35.93 -21.69
C GLY A 4 12.16 -34.56 -21.69
N GLN A 5 12.94 -34.37 -22.75
CA GLN A 5 13.72 -33.20 -23.15
C GLN A 5 12.92 -31.88 -23.25
N ASN A 6 13.60 -30.74 -23.06
CA ASN A 6 13.70 -29.62 -24.03
C ASN A 6 14.60 -28.50 -23.42
N ARG A 7 15.79 -28.23 -23.99
CA ARG A 7 16.09 -27.23 -25.06
C ARG A 7 15.49 -25.85 -24.75
N LEU A 8 16.28 -24.95 -24.14
CA LEU A 8 17.09 -23.91 -24.80
C LEU A 8 16.29 -22.93 -25.65
N PHE A 9 16.04 -21.73 -25.10
CA PHE A 9 16.16 -20.46 -25.83
C PHE A 9 16.99 -19.50 -24.98
N LYS A 10 18.12 -19.07 -25.55
CA LYS A 10 18.96 -17.96 -25.07
C LYS A 10 18.32 -16.67 -25.57
N ILE A 11 18.04 -15.71 -24.69
CA ILE A 11 18.23 -14.28 -24.96
C ILE A 11 18.76 -13.61 -23.68
N SER A 12 19.74 -12.74 -23.90
CA SER A 12 20.61 -12.06 -22.94
C SER A 12 19.95 -10.80 -22.36
N ILE A 13 20.58 -10.25 -21.32
CA ILE A 13 20.34 -8.97 -20.62
C ILE A 13 19.40 -9.09 -19.40
N GLY A 14 20.00 -8.87 -18.21
CA GLY A 14 19.32 -8.71 -16.93
C GLY A 14 19.59 -9.85 -15.93
N LYS A 15 20.65 -9.75 -15.12
CA LYS A 15 20.84 -10.64 -13.95
C LYS A 15 21.52 -9.94 -12.79
N THR A 16 20.76 -9.11 -12.06
CA THR A 16 20.92 -8.97 -10.60
C THR A 16 19.57 -8.68 -9.94
N GLU A 17 18.52 -9.45 -10.27
CA GLU A 17 17.21 -9.28 -9.61
C GLU A 17 16.52 -10.62 -9.37
N MET A 18 17.21 -11.55 -8.70
CA MET A 18 16.59 -12.84 -8.36
C MET A 18 17.03 -13.53 -7.07
N PHE A 19 17.79 -12.90 -6.16
CA PHE A 19 18.30 -13.62 -4.97
C PHE A 19 18.39 -12.80 -3.68
N LEU A 20 17.40 -11.94 -3.38
CA LEU A 20 17.31 -11.23 -2.09
C LEU A 20 15.96 -11.41 -1.35
N GLU A 21 15.07 -12.30 -1.80
CA GLU A 21 13.80 -12.57 -1.08
C GLU A 21 13.96 -13.38 0.23
N LYS A 22 15.19 -13.75 0.65
CA LYS A 22 15.39 -14.67 1.78
C LYS A 22 16.20 -14.14 2.97
N LEU A 23 16.81 -12.95 2.89
CA LEU A 23 17.56 -12.38 4.02
C LEU A 23 16.88 -11.08 4.47
N ASN A 24 16.02 -11.16 5.48
CA ASN A 24 15.53 -9.96 6.15
C ASN A 24 16.64 -9.32 7.01
N GLN A 25 16.44 -8.08 7.46
CA GLN A 25 17.43 -7.35 8.27
C GLN A 25 17.82 -8.10 9.58
N LEU A 26 16.89 -8.89 10.13
CA LEU A 26 17.09 -9.69 11.35
C LEU A 26 18.04 -10.86 11.07
N ASP A 27 17.86 -11.58 9.97
CA ASP A 27 18.70 -12.70 9.53
C ASP A 27 20.12 -12.25 9.18
N LEU A 28 20.27 -11.06 8.59
CA LEU A 28 21.59 -10.49 8.26
C LEU A 28 22.38 -10.11 9.53
N THR A 29 21.69 -9.58 10.54
CA THR A 29 22.28 -9.26 11.85
C THR A 29 22.71 -10.54 12.57
N VAL A 30 21.87 -11.56 12.58
CA VAL A 30 22.18 -12.88 13.15
C VAL A 30 23.36 -13.54 12.42
N ALA A 31 23.38 -13.50 11.09
CA ALA A 31 24.47 -14.07 10.29
C ALA A 31 25.82 -13.37 10.56
N PHE A 32 25.80 -12.04 10.75
CA PHE A 32 26.97 -11.25 11.15
C PHE A 32 27.48 -11.62 12.56
N ASP A 33 26.57 -11.82 13.51
CA ASP A 33 26.92 -12.21 14.88
C ASP A 33 27.47 -13.63 14.97
N GLN A 34 27.11 -14.52 14.03
CA GLN A 34 27.67 -15.86 13.90
C GLN A 34 28.97 -15.94 13.10
N LEU A 35 29.56 -14.81 12.67
CA LEU A 35 30.88 -14.81 12.05
C LEU A 35 31.97 -15.11 13.08
N THR A 36 32.90 -15.99 12.73
CA THR A 36 34.14 -16.19 13.52
C THR A 36 34.87 -14.84 13.68
N PRO A 37 35.57 -14.60 14.80
CA PRO A 37 36.26 -13.33 15.06
C PRO A 37 37.10 -12.85 13.88
N ARG A 38 37.82 -13.79 13.24
CA ARG A 38 38.68 -13.50 12.10
C ARG A 38 37.95 -13.05 10.84
N LYS A 39 36.82 -13.68 10.52
CA LYS A 39 35.97 -13.29 9.37
C LYS A 39 35.29 -11.94 9.62
N ARG A 40 34.92 -11.66 10.88
CA ARG A 40 34.34 -10.37 11.27
C ARG A 40 35.36 -9.24 11.14
N GLU A 41 36.62 -9.45 11.50
CA GLU A 41 37.70 -8.48 11.29
C GLU A 41 37.93 -8.16 9.81
N VAL A 42 37.97 -9.20 8.96
CA VAL A 42 38.11 -9.05 7.50
C VAL A 42 36.93 -8.27 6.94
N LEU A 43 35.70 -8.60 7.33
CA LEU A 43 34.49 -7.90 6.90
C LEU A 43 34.49 -6.44 7.33
N LYS A 44 34.80 -6.13 8.60
CA LYS A 44 34.88 -4.74 9.09
C LYS A 44 35.90 -3.91 8.32
N LYS A 45 37.10 -4.45 8.05
CA LYS A 45 38.13 -3.74 7.28
C LYS A 45 37.77 -3.57 5.80
N MET A 46 37.02 -4.53 5.24
CA MET A 46 36.45 -4.42 3.90
C MET A 46 35.38 -3.33 3.81
N LEU A 47 34.43 -3.29 4.76
CA LEU A 47 33.41 -2.25 4.87
C LEU A 47 34.02 -0.87 5.24
N ALA A 48 35.25 -0.84 5.75
CA ALA A 48 36.03 0.36 5.94
C ALA A 48 36.68 0.90 4.64
N GLY A 49 36.60 0.17 3.52
CA GLY A 49 37.13 0.58 2.22
C GLY A 49 38.57 0.15 1.94
N GLN A 50 39.15 -0.72 2.76
CA GLN A 50 40.52 -1.21 2.55
C GLN A 50 40.58 -2.19 1.38
N SER A 51 41.70 -2.25 0.65
CA SER A 51 41.95 -3.26 -0.39
C SER A 51 42.35 -4.61 0.22
N ASP A 52 42.31 -5.71 -0.54
CA ASP A 52 42.76 -7.02 -0.06
C ASP A 52 44.21 -7.00 0.43
N GLN A 53 45.07 -6.25 -0.26
CA GLN A 53 46.46 -6.03 0.13
C GLN A 53 46.59 -5.25 1.44
N ALA A 54 45.77 -4.22 1.64
CA ALA A 54 45.76 -3.44 2.89
C ALA A 54 45.21 -4.26 4.06
N ILE A 55 44.17 -5.07 3.84
CA ILE A 55 43.63 -6.00 4.83
C ILE A 55 44.69 -7.03 5.21
N ALA A 56 45.34 -7.65 4.22
CA ALA A 56 46.41 -8.62 4.40
C ALA A 56 47.54 -8.06 5.28
N LYS A 57 48.01 -6.84 4.94
CA LYS A 57 49.04 -6.13 5.71
C LYS A 57 48.60 -5.82 7.14
N SER A 58 47.35 -5.36 7.33
CA SER A 58 46.86 -4.95 8.66
C SER A 58 46.49 -6.12 9.57
N LEU A 59 46.21 -7.29 9.01
CA LEU A 59 45.89 -8.51 9.75
C LEU A 59 47.07 -9.49 9.82
N HIS A 60 48.22 -9.16 9.23
CA HIS A 60 49.39 -10.04 9.14
C HIS A 60 49.07 -11.41 8.51
N ILE A 61 48.32 -11.41 7.40
CA ILE A 61 47.96 -12.61 6.63
C ILE A 61 48.28 -12.41 5.15
N THR A 62 48.23 -13.50 4.37
CA THR A 62 48.43 -13.42 2.92
C THR A 62 47.18 -12.89 2.21
N GLU A 63 47.34 -12.24 1.05
CA GLU A 63 46.21 -11.84 0.20
C GLU A 63 45.34 -13.03 -0.23
N ALA A 64 45.95 -14.19 -0.46
CA ALA A 64 45.22 -15.42 -0.77
C ALA A 64 44.28 -15.83 0.39
N THR A 65 44.73 -15.64 1.64
CA THR A 65 43.91 -15.86 2.83
C THR A 65 42.75 -14.84 2.92
N VAL A 66 42.99 -13.57 2.57
CA VAL A 66 41.93 -12.54 2.51
C VAL A 66 40.88 -12.91 1.47
N ARG A 67 41.28 -13.27 0.24
CA ARG A 67 40.36 -13.68 -0.83
C ARG A 67 39.52 -14.90 -0.43
N LYS A 68 40.14 -15.89 0.23
CA LYS A 68 39.44 -17.06 0.76
C LYS A 68 38.41 -16.67 1.84
N HIS A 69 38.74 -15.73 2.72
CA HIS A 69 37.79 -15.22 3.71
C HIS A 69 36.65 -14.44 3.07
N VAL A 70 36.91 -13.61 2.06
CA VAL A 70 35.87 -12.88 1.31
C VAL A 70 34.95 -13.85 0.58
N GLN A 71 35.48 -14.88 -0.07
CA GLN A 71 34.66 -15.92 -0.71
C GLN A 71 33.75 -16.63 0.30
N GLN A 72 34.30 -17.03 1.45
CA GLN A 72 33.52 -17.67 2.51
C GLN A 72 32.49 -16.73 3.16
N LEU A 73 32.75 -15.43 3.18
CA LEU A 73 31.79 -14.42 3.61
C LEU A 73 30.65 -14.34 2.59
N CYS A 74 30.96 -14.23 1.29
CA CYS A 74 29.96 -14.25 0.22
C CYS A 74 29.07 -15.50 0.30
N GLU A 75 29.66 -16.70 0.44
CA GLU A 75 28.90 -17.95 0.60
C GLU A 75 28.00 -17.94 1.85
N LYS A 76 28.46 -17.36 2.96
CA LYS A 76 27.69 -17.27 4.22
C LYS A 76 26.54 -16.27 4.14
N PHE A 77 26.66 -15.23 3.32
CA PHE A 77 25.58 -14.29 3.01
C PHE A 77 24.83 -14.67 1.72
N GLU A 78 24.92 -15.94 1.31
CA GLU A 78 24.23 -16.51 0.15
C GLU A 78 24.55 -15.85 -1.21
N LEU A 79 25.63 -15.08 -1.29
CA LEU A 79 26.16 -14.52 -2.53
C LEU A 79 26.97 -15.59 -3.27
N ARG A 80 26.48 -16.02 -4.44
CA ARG A 80 27.13 -17.03 -5.29
C ARG A 80 27.29 -16.53 -6.73
N ASN A 81 28.41 -16.89 -7.35
CA ASN A 81 28.59 -16.68 -8.80
C ASN A 81 27.60 -17.55 -9.58
N ALA A 82 27.28 -17.13 -10.81
CA ALA A 82 26.56 -18.00 -11.72
C ALA A 82 27.39 -19.27 -12.02
N PRO A 83 26.75 -20.41 -12.35
CA PRO A 83 27.47 -21.64 -12.67
C PRO A 83 28.51 -21.43 -13.78
N GLY A 84 29.79 -21.64 -13.47
CA GLY A 84 30.91 -21.47 -14.40
C GLY A 84 31.58 -20.09 -14.42
N GLU A 85 31.11 -19.14 -13.61
CA GLU A 85 31.71 -17.81 -13.48
C GLU A 85 32.61 -17.69 -12.24
N HIS A 86 33.76 -17.05 -12.41
CA HIS A 86 34.75 -16.84 -11.33
C HIS A 86 35.18 -15.37 -11.28
N TYR A 87 34.35 -14.51 -10.68
CA TYR A 87 34.72 -13.13 -10.35
C TYR A 87 34.52 -12.84 -8.86
N SER A 88 35.04 -11.70 -8.41
CA SER A 88 34.96 -11.28 -7.01
C SER A 88 33.60 -10.69 -6.69
N LEU A 89 32.87 -11.30 -5.75
CA LEU A 89 31.61 -10.80 -5.21
C LEU A 89 31.80 -9.76 -4.09
N ARG A 90 33.04 -9.26 -3.92
CA ARG A 90 33.39 -8.24 -2.91
C ARG A 90 32.46 -7.04 -2.95
N LYS A 91 32.18 -6.54 -4.16
CA LYS A 91 31.34 -5.36 -4.37
C LYS A 91 29.90 -5.61 -3.89
N GLN A 92 29.32 -6.73 -4.28
CA GLN A 92 27.95 -7.11 -3.89
C GLN A 92 27.81 -7.30 -2.38
N LEU A 93 28.85 -7.81 -1.72
CA LEU A 93 28.86 -7.90 -0.26
C LEU A 93 28.92 -6.52 0.41
N ILE A 94 29.59 -5.52 -0.20
CA ILE A 94 29.56 -4.13 0.30
C ILE A 94 28.18 -3.50 0.04
N ASP A 95 27.57 -3.76 -1.13
CA ASP A 95 26.24 -3.26 -1.48
C ASP A 95 25.19 -3.78 -0.50
N LEU A 96 25.21 -5.08 -0.19
CA LEU A 96 24.33 -5.73 0.79
C LEU A 96 24.40 -5.06 2.18
N PHE A 97 25.62 -4.78 2.67
CA PHE A 97 25.79 -4.12 3.97
C PHE A 97 25.47 -2.63 3.92
N SER A 98 25.58 -1.98 2.76
CA SER A 98 25.20 -0.58 2.58
C SER A 98 23.68 -0.39 2.64
N GLU A 99 22.92 -1.37 2.15
CA GLU A 99 21.46 -1.36 2.14
C GLU A 99 20.86 -1.68 3.51
N TYR A 100 21.31 -2.75 4.17
CA TYR A 100 20.65 -3.26 5.39
C TYR A 100 21.34 -2.87 6.70
N GLN A 101 22.62 -2.52 6.67
CA GLN A 101 23.41 -2.08 7.86
C GLN A 101 24.38 -0.93 7.54
N PRO A 102 23.90 0.22 7.04
CA PRO A 102 24.75 1.34 6.60
C PRO A 102 25.67 1.88 7.70
N LYS A 103 25.33 1.68 8.98
CA LYS A 103 26.17 2.07 10.13
C LYS A 103 27.52 1.35 10.20
N LEU A 104 27.67 0.20 9.53
CA LEU A 104 28.92 -0.57 9.51
C LEU A 104 29.82 -0.24 8.31
N VAL A 105 29.34 0.58 7.37
CA VAL A 105 30.03 0.93 6.12
C VAL A 105 30.64 2.32 6.23
N ASN A 106 31.89 2.47 5.77
CA ASN A 106 32.58 3.76 5.75
C ASN A 106 31.75 4.80 4.95
N PRO A 107 31.49 6.00 5.51
CA PRO A 107 30.80 7.08 4.81
C PRO A 107 31.40 7.46 3.45
N GLU A 108 32.71 7.31 3.26
CA GLU A 108 33.37 7.54 1.97
C GLU A 108 33.04 6.48 0.92
N LEU A 109 32.78 5.24 1.34
CA LEU A 109 32.23 4.22 0.45
C LEU A 109 30.76 4.49 0.15
N LEU A 110 29.99 4.96 1.13
CA LEU A 110 28.59 5.37 0.89
C LEU A 110 28.51 6.53 -0.13
N SER A 111 29.44 7.48 -0.12
CA SER A 111 29.47 8.61 -1.07
C SER A 111 29.98 8.22 -2.46
N LYS A 112 31.01 7.37 -2.54
CA LYS A 112 31.60 6.89 -3.80
C LYS A 112 30.72 5.91 -4.57
N TYR A 113 29.78 5.25 -3.89
CA TYR A 113 28.80 4.33 -4.49
C TYR A 113 27.44 5.01 -4.75
N LYS A 114 27.14 6.13 -4.07
CA LYS A 114 26.04 7.03 -4.46
C LYS A 114 26.24 7.69 -5.83
N SER A 115 27.47 7.79 -6.35
CA SER A 115 27.74 8.38 -7.68
C SER A 115 27.63 7.38 -8.85
N PHE A 116 27.41 6.09 -8.57
CA PHE A 116 26.97 5.09 -9.56
C PHE A 116 25.50 4.70 -9.35
N ILE A 117 24.75 5.51 -8.59
CA ILE A 117 23.32 5.63 -8.81
C ILE A 117 23.20 6.09 -10.26
N VAL A 118 23.01 5.11 -11.15
CA VAL A 118 22.13 5.26 -12.31
C VAL A 118 21.05 6.21 -11.82
N PRO A 119 20.90 7.44 -12.40
CA PRO A 119 19.91 8.40 -11.93
C PRO A 119 18.66 7.60 -11.65
N PRO A 120 18.07 7.68 -10.43
CA PRO A 120 17.08 6.72 -9.96
C PRO A 120 16.20 6.44 -11.16
N MET A 121 16.28 5.20 -11.66
CA MET A 121 15.48 4.75 -12.78
C MET A 121 14.09 5.26 -12.42
N PRO A 122 13.44 6.11 -13.25
CA PRO A 122 12.29 6.90 -12.83
C PRO A 122 11.39 5.98 -12.04
N GLU A 123 11.18 6.30 -10.76
CA GLU A 123 10.47 5.43 -9.80
C GLU A 123 9.26 4.87 -10.54
N SER A 124 9.24 3.57 -10.89
CA SER A 124 8.27 3.10 -11.89
C SER A 124 6.88 3.52 -11.42
N GLU A 125 6.22 4.36 -12.20
CA GLU A 125 5.06 5.17 -11.78
C GLU A 125 3.82 4.30 -11.48
N GLY A 126 3.97 2.97 -11.54
CA GLY A 126 2.99 1.93 -11.22
C GLY A 126 3.15 1.25 -9.85
N GLN A 127 3.98 1.75 -8.92
CA GLN A 127 3.98 1.25 -7.54
C GLN A 127 2.66 1.61 -6.82
N GLN A 128 2.29 0.82 -5.80
CA GLN A 128 1.09 1.02 -4.96
C GLN A 128 1.16 2.28 -4.06
N LYS A 129 1.88 3.32 -4.47
CA LYS A 129 2.03 4.57 -3.73
C LYS A 129 1.01 5.61 -4.20
N PRO A 130 0.56 6.51 -3.30
CA PRO A 130 -0.20 7.68 -3.69
C PRO A 130 0.49 8.46 -4.81
N VAL A 131 -0.30 9.11 -5.67
CA VAL A 131 0.24 9.97 -6.73
C VAL A 131 0.80 11.23 -6.05
N PRO A 132 2.10 11.53 -6.16
CA PRO A 132 2.67 12.73 -5.58
C PRO A 132 1.92 13.99 -6.03
N LEU A 133 1.83 15.00 -5.17
CA LEU A 133 1.10 16.25 -5.43
C LEU A 133 1.52 16.92 -6.76
N ASN A 134 2.81 16.85 -7.08
CA ASN A 134 3.43 17.46 -8.25
C ASN A 134 3.51 16.53 -9.48
N ALA A 135 2.91 15.34 -9.44
CA ALA A 135 2.99 14.42 -10.55
C ALA A 135 2.03 14.80 -11.68
N ASP A 136 2.56 14.87 -12.91
CA ASP A 136 1.81 15.14 -14.15
C ASP A 136 0.76 14.06 -14.49
N PHE A 137 0.70 12.98 -13.72
CA PHE A 137 -0.15 11.80 -13.99
C PHE A 137 -1.44 11.75 -13.15
N TYR A 138 -1.76 12.80 -12.38
CA TYR A 138 -3.01 12.86 -11.63
C TYR A 138 -4.16 13.42 -12.45
N VAL A 139 -5.22 12.62 -12.61
CA VAL A 139 -6.47 13.06 -13.22
C VAL A 139 -7.48 13.45 -12.15
N LYS A 140 -8.06 14.65 -12.30
CA LYS A 140 -9.00 15.25 -11.35
C LYS A 140 -10.26 14.37 -11.20
N ARG A 141 -10.69 14.12 -9.97
CA ARG A 141 -11.93 13.40 -9.66
C ARG A 141 -13.12 14.35 -9.61
N ILE A 142 -13.64 14.70 -10.78
CA ILE A 142 -14.83 15.54 -10.90
C ILE A 142 -16.08 14.67 -10.72
N PRO A 143 -17.10 15.09 -9.94
CA PRO A 143 -17.17 16.30 -9.10
C PRO A 143 -16.70 16.09 -7.64
N TYR A 144 -16.17 14.92 -7.32
CA TYR A 144 -15.90 14.47 -5.95
C TYR A 144 -14.87 15.31 -5.18
N GLU A 145 -13.85 15.84 -5.85
CA GLU A 145 -12.89 16.78 -5.25
C GLU A 145 -13.58 18.05 -4.76
N ASP A 146 -14.39 18.65 -5.63
CA ASP A 146 -15.08 19.90 -5.34
C ASP A 146 -16.13 19.68 -4.24
N GLN A 147 -16.87 18.56 -4.29
CA GLN A 147 -17.80 18.16 -3.23
C GLN A 147 -17.10 17.96 -1.87
N LEU A 148 -15.90 17.37 -1.87
CA LEU A 148 -15.12 17.15 -0.66
C LEU A 148 -14.67 18.49 -0.07
N LEU A 149 -14.14 19.40 -0.88
CA LEU A 149 -13.74 20.74 -0.46
C LEU A 149 -14.94 21.52 0.11
N GLU A 150 -16.07 21.57 -0.61
CA GLU A 150 -17.30 22.24 -0.16
C GLU A 150 -17.83 21.67 1.16
N ALA A 151 -17.71 20.36 1.36
CA ALA A 151 -18.14 19.71 2.58
C ALA A 151 -17.20 19.99 3.76
N ILE A 152 -15.88 20.01 3.55
CA ILE A 152 -14.88 20.27 4.61
C ILE A 152 -15.01 21.69 5.16
N VAL A 153 -15.40 22.67 4.34
CA VAL A 153 -15.59 24.05 4.80
C VAL A 153 -16.69 24.15 5.88
N LYS A 154 -17.69 23.25 5.87
CA LYS A 154 -18.82 23.29 6.82
C LYS A 154 -18.36 22.98 8.25
N PRO A 155 -18.73 23.80 9.27
CA PRO A 155 -18.36 23.55 10.67
C PRO A 155 -18.78 22.17 11.17
N GLY A 156 -17.85 21.44 11.80
CA GLY A 156 -18.12 20.11 12.34
C GLY A 156 -18.41 19.03 11.28
N ALA A 157 -17.93 19.19 10.04
CA ALA A 157 -18.19 18.23 8.98
C ALA A 157 -17.68 16.83 9.32
N LEU A 158 -18.47 15.82 8.95
CA LEU A 158 -18.09 14.42 8.89
C LEU A 158 -18.26 13.94 7.46
N ILE A 159 -17.19 13.40 6.88
CA ILE A 159 -17.17 12.94 5.48
C ILE A 159 -16.61 11.52 5.45
N ARG A 160 -17.29 10.63 4.73
CA ARG A 160 -16.91 9.24 4.56
C ARG A 160 -16.57 8.99 3.10
N ILE A 161 -15.32 8.66 2.82
CA ILE A 161 -14.84 8.30 1.48
C ILE A 161 -14.72 6.79 1.43
N LYS A 162 -15.50 6.16 0.55
CA LYS A 162 -15.51 4.70 0.35
C LYS A 162 -15.17 4.35 -1.09
N ALA A 163 -14.32 3.35 -1.26
CA ALA A 163 -14.03 2.71 -2.54
C ALA A 163 -13.19 1.45 -2.29
N PRO A 164 -13.12 0.52 -3.26
CA PRO A 164 -12.13 -0.56 -3.25
C PRO A 164 -10.68 -0.05 -3.06
N GLN A 165 -9.76 -0.94 -2.70
CA GLN A 165 -8.35 -0.56 -2.60
C GLN A 165 -7.86 -0.05 -3.97
N GLN A 166 -6.83 0.79 -3.95
CA GLN A 166 -6.16 1.24 -5.18
C GLN A 166 -7.04 2.07 -6.16
N MET A 167 -8.20 2.55 -5.71
CA MET A 167 -9.05 3.50 -6.43
C MET A 167 -8.59 4.97 -6.29
N GLY A 168 -7.43 5.23 -5.66
CA GLY A 168 -6.87 6.58 -5.54
C GLY A 168 -7.40 7.43 -4.39
N LYS A 169 -8.03 6.80 -3.37
CA LYS A 169 -8.53 7.48 -2.16
C LYS A 169 -7.45 8.34 -1.48
N THR A 170 -6.28 7.75 -1.19
CA THR A 170 -5.18 8.46 -0.52
C THR A 170 -4.65 9.63 -1.37
N SER A 171 -4.49 9.43 -2.69
CA SER A 171 -4.06 10.50 -3.60
C SER A 171 -5.04 11.68 -3.63
N LEU A 172 -6.35 11.39 -3.62
CA LEU A 172 -7.40 12.41 -3.54
C LEU A 172 -7.27 13.24 -2.27
N ILE A 173 -7.10 12.56 -1.14
CA ILE A 173 -7.03 13.21 0.17
C ILE A 173 -5.78 14.05 0.30
N GLU A 174 -4.61 13.53 -0.06
CA GLU A 174 -3.36 14.29 0.02
C GLU A 174 -3.45 15.62 -0.72
N ARG A 175 -4.12 15.65 -1.87
CA ARG A 175 -4.36 16.87 -2.67
C ARG A 175 -5.30 17.84 -1.98
N VAL A 176 -6.44 17.34 -1.52
CA VAL A 176 -7.40 18.16 -0.76
C VAL A 176 -6.76 18.73 0.49
N LEU A 177 -5.98 17.95 1.24
CA LEU A 177 -5.25 18.44 2.41
C LEU A 177 -4.18 19.47 2.04
N ALA A 178 -3.48 19.30 0.92
CA ALA A 178 -2.51 20.28 0.45
C ALA A 178 -3.17 21.64 0.16
N GLU A 179 -4.33 21.64 -0.49
CA GLU A 179 -5.12 22.85 -0.74
C GLU A 179 -5.63 23.49 0.56
N LEU A 180 -6.16 22.69 1.48
CA LEU A 180 -6.66 23.17 2.77
C LEU A 180 -5.55 23.77 3.65
N ARG A 181 -4.33 23.22 3.60
CA ARG A 181 -3.16 23.81 4.28
C ARG A 181 -2.82 25.19 3.74
N GLN A 182 -2.98 25.42 2.43
CA GLN A 182 -2.80 26.76 1.85
C GLN A 182 -3.88 27.75 2.33
N GLN A 183 -5.08 27.25 2.65
CA GLN A 183 -6.17 28.03 3.25
C GLN A 183 -6.05 28.20 4.78
N GLY A 184 -4.95 27.75 5.40
CA GLY A 184 -4.67 27.91 6.82
C GLY A 184 -5.26 26.84 7.75
N TYR A 185 -5.76 25.72 7.21
CA TYR A 185 -6.21 24.58 8.02
C TYR A 185 -5.03 23.75 8.53
N GLN A 186 -5.13 23.27 9.78
CA GLN A 186 -4.26 22.25 10.35
C GLN A 186 -4.75 20.86 9.89
N ALA A 187 -4.13 20.32 8.85
CA ALA A 187 -4.53 19.04 8.24
C ALA A 187 -3.63 17.88 8.69
N VAL A 188 -4.22 16.93 9.42
CA VAL A 188 -3.57 15.75 9.99
C VAL A 188 -4.13 14.47 9.39
N THR A 189 -3.27 13.54 9.05
CA THR A 189 -3.64 12.19 8.60
C THR A 189 -3.14 11.16 9.60
N LEU A 190 -4.06 10.38 10.13
CA LEU A 190 -3.78 9.23 10.97
C LEU A 190 -4.06 7.96 10.16
N SER A 191 -3.01 7.16 9.92
CA SER A 191 -3.15 5.85 9.30
C SER A 191 -3.03 4.74 10.35
N PHE A 192 -4.00 3.84 10.35
CA PHE A 192 -4.03 2.67 11.25
C PHE A 192 -3.03 1.57 10.89
N GLU A 193 -2.42 1.60 9.70
CA GLU A 193 -1.35 0.64 9.35
C GLU A 193 -0.12 0.74 10.23
N LEU A 194 0.13 1.91 10.82
CA LEU A 194 1.28 2.14 11.68
C LEU A 194 1.03 1.67 13.13
N ALA A 195 -0.17 1.19 13.44
CA ALA A 195 -0.48 0.69 14.78
C ALA A 195 -0.07 -0.78 14.91
N ASP A 196 0.64 -1.10 15.98
CA ASP A 196 0.99 -2.49 16.29
C ASP A 196 -0.26 -3.31 16.60
N SER A 197 -0.20 -4.62 16.29
CA SER A 197 -1.28 -5.57 16.59
C SER A 197 -1.71 -5.60 18.06
N THR A 198 -0.86 -5.15 18.99
CA THR A 198 -1.16 -5.06 20.42
C THR A 198 -2.11 -3.90 20.76
N VAL A 199 -2.16 -2.87 19.92
CA VAL A 199 -3.06 -1.71 20.11
C VAL A 199 -4.51 -2.12 19.91
N TYR A 200 -4.76 -3.04 18.98
CA TYR A 200 -6.10 -3.54 18.64
C TYR A 200 -6.69 -4.58 19.61
N ARG A 201 -5.98 -4.88 20.71
CA ARG A 201 -6.45 -5.87 21.70
C ARG A 201 -7.27 -5.25 22.83
N ASP A 202 -7.14 -3.95 23.04
CA ASP A 202 -7.70 -3.27 24.20
C ASP A 202 -8.16 -1.86 23.81
N LEU A 203 -9.42 -1.53 24.12
CA LEU A 203 -10.00 -0.24 23.79
C LEU A 203 -9.26 0.92 24.47
N GLY A 204 -8.82 0.73 25.73
CA GLY A 204 -8.08 1.76 26.46
C GLY A 204 -6.73 2.07 25.82
N LYS A 205 -5.96 1.04 25.45
CA LYS A 205 -4.71 1.20 24.70
C LYS A 205 -4.95 1.82 23.34
N PHE A 206 -5.98 1.40 22.62
CA PHE A 206 -6.36 1.98 21.34
C PHE A 206 -6.68 3.48 21.46
N SER A 207 -7.54 3.86 22.40
CA SER A 207 -7.92 5.25 22.64
C SER A 207 -6.73 6.12 23.07
N ARG A 208 -5.88 5.62 23.98
CA ARG A 208 -4.65 6.32 24.38
C ARG A 208 -3.68 6.49 23.22
N TRP A 209 -3.46 5.43 22.43
CA TRP A 209 -2.63 5.50 21.23
C TRP A 209 -3.17 6.51 20.22
N PHE A 210 -4.48 6.49 19.98
CA PHE A 210 -5.17 7.41 19.08
C PHE A 210 -4.98 8.87 19.52
N CYS A 211 -5.24 9.19 20.79
CA CYS A 211 -5.03 10.54 21.34
C CYS A 211 -3.56 10.98 21.23
N ALA A 212 -2.62 10.13 21.63
CA ALA A 212 -1.19 10.44 21.60
C ALA A 212 -0.71 10.69 20.18
N ARG A 213 -1.18 9.87 19.22
CA ARG A 213 -0.75 9.97 17.82
C ARG A 213 -1.33 11.19 17.13
N VAL A 214 -2.59 11.54 17.39
CA VAL A 214 -3.18 12.77 16.87
C VAL A 214 -2.48 13.99 17.48
N GLY A 215 -2.27 14.02 18.80
CA GLY A 215 -1.52 15.09 19.47
C GLY A 215 -0.11 15.27 18.90
N GLN A 216 0.65 14.18 18.76
CA GLN A 216 1.99 14.21 18.17
C GLN A 216 1.98 14.76 16.74
N THR A 217 1.00 14.38 15.92
CA THR A 217 0.91 14.84 14.52
C THR A 217 0.49 16.31 14.42
N LEU A 218 -0.24 16.82 15.42
CA LEU A 218 -0.55 18.24 15.61
C LEU A 218 0.63 19.04 16.20
N GLY A 219 1.76 18.40 16.52
CA GLY A 219 2.92 19.04 17.14
C GLY A 219 2.75 19.30 18.64
N LEU A 220 1.76 18.69 19.28
CA LEU A 220 1.49 18.81 20.70
C LEU A 220 2.16 17.68 21.50
N SER A 221 2.59 17.99 22.72
CA SER A 221 3.14 17.00 23.65
C SER A 221 2.06 16.02 24.12
N ASN A 222 2.43 14.77 24.38
CA ASN A 222 1.51 13.83 25.01
C ASN A 222 1.26 14.23 26.48
N LYS A 223 0.01 14.53 26.84
CA LYS A 223 -0.42 14.84 28.22
C LYS A 223 -1.45 13.85 28.75
N LEU A 224 -1.51 12.64 28.20
CA LEU A 224 -2.54 11.68 28.59
C LEU A 224 -2.52 11.36 30.09
N ASP A 225 -1.34 11.29 30.72
CA ASP A 225 -1.25 11.00 32.16
C ASP A 225 -1.89 12.09 33.05
N GLU A 226 -2.06 13.32 32.54
CA GLU A 226 -2.68 14.43 33.27
C GLU A 226 -4.21 14.49 33.09
N TYR A 227 -4.70 14.07 31.92
CA TYR A 227 -6.11 14.21 31.51
C TYR A 227 -6.88 12.88 31.51
N TRP A 228 -6.20 11.75 31.67
CA TRP A 228 -6.83 10.43 31.66
C TRP A 228 -7.20 10.00 33.06
N ASP A 229 -8.49 9.81 33.31
CA ASP A 229 -9.01 9.31 34.58
C ASP A 229 -9.66 7.94 34.39
N ASP A 230 -9.18 6.94 35.13
CA ASP A 230 -9.67 5.56 35.05
C ASP A 230 -11.12 5.41 35.57
N ILE A 231 -11.69 6.44 36.21
CA ILE A 231 -13.10 6.49 36.61
C ILE A 231 -14.02 6.62 35.38
N PHE A 232 -13.58 7.30 34.33
CA PHE A 232 -14.38 7.51 33.11
C PHE A 232 -14.11 6.45 32.03
N GLY A 233 -15.12 6.21 31.20
CA GLY A 233 -14.98 5.33 30.04
C GLY A 233 -13.99 5.89 29.01
N CYS A 234 -13.36 5.00 28.24
CA CYS A 234 -12.37 5.37 27.22
C CYS A 234 -12.86 6.45 26.25
N ASN A 235 -14.12 6.38 25.82
CA ASN A 235 -14.73 7.36 24.92
C ASN A 235 -14.91 8.74 25.56
N SER A 236 -15.24 8.80 26.84
CA SER A 236 -15.35 10.06 27.59
C SER A 236 -13.96 10.70 27.72
N ASN A 237 -12.97 9.94 28.21
CA ASN A 237 -11.59 10.42 28.33
C ASN A 237 -11.01 10.90 26.98
N THR A 238 -11.32 10.18 25.89
CA THR A 238 -10.90 10.58 24.54
C THR A 238 -11.57 11.90 24.13
N THR A 239 -12.86 12.07 24.44
CA THR A 239 -13.60 13.30 24.13
C THR A 239 -13.07 14.48 24.93
N ASP A 240 -12.81 14.30 26.22
CA ASP A 240 -12.30 15.35 27.11
C ASP A 240 -10.89 15.78 26.72
N TYR A 241 -10.01 14.82 26.41
CA TYR A 241 -8.66 15.11 25.90
C TYR A 241 -8.69 15.94 24.59
N PHE A 242 -9.60 15.60 23.68
CA PHE A 242 -9.76 16.37 22.44
C PHE A 242 -10.34 17.76 22.71
N GLN A 243 -11.34 17.88 23.57
CA GLN A 243 -12.04 19.13 23.82
C GLN A 243 -11.22 20.12 24.66
N GLU A 244 -10.62 19.65 25.75
CA GLU A 244 -9.97 20.50 26.76
C GLU A 244 -8.49 20.74 26.50
N TYR A 245 -7.83 19.86 25.75
CA TYR A 245 -6.42 20.02 25.38
C TYR A 245 -6.26 20.29 23.89
N LEU A 246 -6.52 19.29 23.03
CA LEU A 246 -6.14 19.41 21.60
C LEU A 246 -6.86 20.57 20.87
N LEU A 247 -8.18 20.68 21.00
CA LEU A 247 -8.99 21.71 20.33
C LEU A 247 -9.00 23.05 21.07
N ALA A 248 -8.62 23.05 22.35
CA ALA A 248 -8.49 24.26 23.15
C ALA A 248 -7.20 25.02 22.84
N GLU A 249 -6.08 24.31 22.71
CA GLU A 249 -4.75 24.88 22.39
C GLU A 249 -4.66 25.37 20.93
N ILE A 250 -5.46 24.78 20.02
CA ILE A 250 -5.39 25.10 18.59
C ILE A 250 -6.48 26.11 18.21
N GLU A 251 -6.05 27.28 17.72
CA GLU A 251 -6.95 28.34 17.28
C GLU A 251 -7.54 28.08 15.88
N SER A 252 -6.74 27.47 14.99
CA SER A 252 -7.14 27.17 13.61
C SER A 252 -8.10 25.98 13.50
N GLN A 253 -8.78 25.86 12.36
CA GLN A 253 -9.61 24.70 12.04
C GLN A 253 -8.73 23.46 11.82
N ILE A 254 -9.14 22.31 12.36
CA ILE A 254 -8.40 21.05 12.25
C ILE A 254 -9.16 20.12 11.31
N VAL A 255 -8.45 19.55 10.34
CA VAL A 255 -8.95 18.46 9.50
C VAL A 255 -8.24 17.19 9.91
N LEU A 256 -8.97 16.28 10.56
CA LEU A 256 -8.48 14.96 10.94
C LEU A 256 -8.95 13.93 9.92
N VAL A 257 -8.01 13.44 9.11
CA VAL A 257 -8.21 12.31 8.23
C VAL A 257 -7.85 11.04 8.96
N ILE A 258 -8.78 10.10 9.01
CA ILE A 258 -8.61 8.77 9.56
C ILE A 258 -8.57 7.80 8.38
N ASP A 259 -7.37 7.33 8.03
CA ASP A 259 -7.11 6.43 6.91
C ASP A 259 -7.02 4.97 7.36
N LYS A 260 -7.47 4.07 6.47
CA LYS A 260 -7.51 2.61 6.68
C LYS A 260 -8.27 2.21 7.94
N VAL A 261 -9.44 2.83 8.15
CA VAL A 261 -10.33 2.46 9.28
C VAL A 261 -10.81 1.01 9.16
N ASP A 262 -10.78 0.45 7.96
CA ASP A 262 -11.03 -0.96 7.69
C ASP A 262 -10.26 -1.93 8.62
N LEU A 263 -9.04 -1.60 9.03
CA LEU A 263 -8.27 -2.39 10.02
C LEU A 263 -8.90 -2.38 11.42
N VAL A 264 -9.52 -1.27 11.84
CA VAL A 264 -10.22 -1.20 13.13
C VAL A 264 -11.47 -2.08 13.09
N PHE A 265 -12.14 -2.17 11.94
CA PHE A 265 -13.35 -2.97 11.77
C PHE A 265 -13.11 -4.48 11.89
N GLU A 266 -11.88 -4.95 11.70
CA GLU A 266 -11.49 -6.34 12.01
C GLU A 266 -11.64 -6.68 13.50
N HIS A 267 -11.80 -5.67 14.37
CA HIS A 267 -11.97 -5.80 15.81
C HIS A 267 -13.33 -5.22 16.26
N PRO A 268 -14.42 -6.01 16.22
CA PRO A 268 -15.79 -5.53 16.43
C PRO A 268 -16.03 -4.70 17.69
N VAL A 269 -15.41 -5.08 18.81
CA VAL A 269 -15.54 -4.38 20.09
C VAL A 269 -14.99 -2.96 20.01
N ILE A 270 -13.82 -2.79 19.41
CA ILE A 270 -13.19 -1.47 19.25
C ILE A 270 -13.94 -0.66 18.19
N ALA A 271 -14.34 -1.31 17.09
CA ALA A 271 -15.00 -0.67 15.97
C ALA A 271 -16.33 0.00 16.38
N ASP A 272 -17.19 -0.69 17.12
CA ASP A 272 -18.49 -0.13 17.56
C ASP A 272 -18.30 1.08 18.47
N ASP A 273 -17.46 0.97 19.50
CA ASP A 273 -17.19 2.06 20.43
C ASP A 273 -16.50 3.25 19.76
N PHE A 274 -15.55 3.01 18.86
CA PHE A 274 -14.87 4.07 18.10
C PHE A 274 -15.82 4.77 17.12
N CYS A 275 -16.71 4.03 16.45
CA CYS A 275 -17.72 4.62 15.58
C CYS A 275 -18.73 5.48 16.36
N ARG A 276 -19.15 5.03 17.56
CA ARG A 276 -19.99 5.82 18.46
C ARG A 276 -19.31 7.10 18.91
N LEU A 277 -18.01 7.04 19.21
CA LEU A 277 -17.21 8.21 19.57
C LEU A 277 -17.23 9.26 18.45
N LEU A 278 -16.88 8.86 17.21
CA LEU A 278 -16.83 9.76 16.06
C LEU A 278 -18.21 10.37 15.74
N ARG A 279 -19.29 9.58 15.87
CA ARG A 279 -20.66 10.08 15.76
C ARG A 279 -20.97 11.09 16.87
N GLY A 280 -20.57 10.80 18.10
CA GLY A 280 -20.75 11.70 19.24
C GLY A 280 -20.13 13.06 18.98
N TRP A 281 -18.91 13.11 18.45
CA TRP A 281 -18.23 14.35 18.09
C TRP A 281 -18.96 15.16 17.02
N TYR A 282 -19.45 14.47 15.98
CA TYR A 282 -20.28 15.09 14.95
C TYR A 282 -21.58 15.67 15.52
N ASP A 283 -22.24 14.95 16.44
CA ASP A 283 -23.47 15.42 17.07
C ASP A 283 -23.21 16.62 18.00
N ILE A 284 -22.13 16.61 18.79
CA ILE A 284 -21.75 17.73 19.69
C ILE A 284 -21.50 19.02 18.88
N ALA A 285 -20.86 18.93 17.72
CA ALA A 285 -20.63 20.08 16.84
C ALA A 285 -21.93 20.74 16.33
N ARG A 286 -23.10 20.06 16.45
CA ARG A 286 -24.40 20.53 15.98
C ARG A 286 -25.37 20.93 17.09
N ARG A 287 -25.14 20.53 18.34
CA ARG A 287 -26.06 20.76 19.47
C ARG A 287 -26.21 22.23 19.90
N GLY A 288 -25.32 23.12 19.48
CA GLY A 288 -25.44 24.57 19.72
C GLY A 288 -24.98 25.04 21.11
N ASP A 289 -24.52 24.12 21.97
CA ASP A 289 -23.98 24.42 23.31
C ASP A 289 -22.62 25.11 23.26
N ARG A 290 -22.12 25.60 24.41
CA ARG A 290 -20.80 26.27 24.51
C ARG A 290 -19.66 25.38 23.98
N SER A 291 -19.69 24.08 24.27
CA SER A 291 -18.71 23.10 23.75
C SER A 291 -18.83 22.88 22.24
N SER A 292 -20.00 23.14 21.65
CA SER A 292 -20.24 23.02 20.21
C SER A 292 -19.33 23.96 19.41
N ALA A 293 -18.98 25.13 19.94
CA ALA A 293 -18.07 26.07 19.28
C ALA A 293 -16.65 25.48 19.11
N ILE A 294 -16.19 24.69 20.08
CA ILE A 294 -14.88 24.01 20.04
C ILE A 294 -14.92 22.88 19.02
N TRP A 295 -15.95 22.03 19.07
CA TRP A 295 -16.12 20.91 18.14
C TRP A 295 -16.39 21.33 16.69
N LYS A 296 -16.97 22.52 16.49
CA LYS A 296 -17.07 23.16 15.17
C LYS A 296 -15.72 23.49 14.55
N LYS A 297 -14.60 23.45 15.29
CA LYS A 297 -13.24 23.56 14.72
C LYS A 297 -12.76 22.28 14.05
N LEU A 298 -13.27 21.12 14.47
CA LEU A 298 -12.86 19.82 13.96
C LEU A 298 -13.62 19.46 12.68
N ARG A 299 -12.92 18.89 11.70
CA ARG A 299 -13.46 18.26 10.50
C ARG A 299 -12.97 16.82 10.47
N LEU A 300 -13.89 15.88 10.33
CA LEU A 300 -13.58 14.46 10.30
C LEU A 300 -13.71 13.93 8.87
N VAL A 301 -12.65 13.32 8.36
CA VAL A 301 -12.65 12.62 7.07
C VAL A 301 -12.27 11.17 7.33
N ILE A 302 -13.21 10.25 7.10
CA ILE A 302 -13.04 8.82 7.32
C ILE A 302 -12.84 8.16 5.96
N VAL A 303 -11.76 7.40 5.84
CA VAL A 303 -11.39 6.72 4.61
C VAL A 303 -11.37 5.23 4.92
N HIS A 304 -12.17 4.48 4.17
CA HIS A 304 -12.21 3.04 4.32
C HIS A 304 -12.23 2.35 2.97
N SER A 305 -11.60 1.18 2.94
CA SER A 305 -11.69 0.27 1.81
C SER A 305 -12.88 -0.65 1.98
N THR A 306 -13.62 -0.89 0.90
CA THR A 306 -14.76 -1.82 0.93
C THR A 306 -14.31 -3.29 0.96
N GLU A 307 -13.03 -3.60 0.74
CA GLU A 307 -12.54 -4.98 0.57
C GLU A 307 -12.46 -5.81 1.86
N ILE A 308 -12.41 -5.18 3.04
CA ILE A 308 -12.17 -5.90 4.31
C ILE A 308 -13.49 -6.40 4.89
N TYR A 309 -13.61 -7.73 4.99
CA TYR A 309 -14.77 -8.44 5.51
C TYR A 309 -14.77 -8.48 7.04
N SER A 310 -15.13 -7.38 7.67
CA SER A 310 -15.58 -7.43 9.06
C SER A 310 -17.03 -7.93 9.12
N SER A 311 -17.36 -8.71 10.16
CA SER A 311 -18.74 -9.10 10.47
C SER A 311 -19.67 -7.89 10.74
N LEU A 312 -19.09 -6.70 10.90
CA LEU A 312 -19.77 -5.42 10.93
C LEU A 312 -19.56 -4.72 9.59
N ASP A 313 -20.63 -4.63 8.80
CA ASP A 313 -20.65 -3.72 7.65
C ASP A 313 -20.59 -2.27 8.17
N ILE A 314 -19.80 -1.41 7.53
CA ILE A 314 -19.81 0.04 7.81
C ILE A 314 -21.19 0.63 7.56
N ASN A 315 -22.00 0.02 6.68
CA ASN A 315 -23.40 0.39 6.49
C ASN A 315 -24.31 0.00 7.67
N HIS A 316 -23.83 -0.86 8.57
CA HIS A 316 -24.46 -1.22 9.84
C HIS A 316 -23.75 -0.59 11.06
N SER A 317 -22.65 0.14 10.84
CA SER A 317 -21.93 0.88 11.89
C SER A 317 -22.80 2.02 12.44
N PRO A 318 -22.57 2.46 13.69
CA PRO A 318 -23.11 3.69 14.23
C PRO A 318 -22.92 4.93 13.33
N LEU A 319 -21.94 4.91 12.41
CA LEU A 319 -21.69 5.97 11.43
C LEU A 319 -22.58 5.91 10.18
N ALA A 320 -23.38 4.86 10.01
CA ALA A 320 -24.32 4.74 8.90
C ALA A 320 -25.31 5.91 8.89
N ASN A 321 -25.54 6.50 7.71
CA ASN A 321 -26.40 7.68 7.49
C ASN A 321 -25.93 8.97 8.20
N VAL A 322 -24.68 9.04 8.65
CA VAL A 322 -24.11 10.25 9.25
C VAL A 322 -23.09 10.88 8.30
N GLY A 323 -23.17 12.22 8.17
CA GLY A 323 -22.24 13.00 7.35
C GLY A 323 -22.48 12.90 5.84
N LEU A 324 -21.51 13.37 5.05
CA LEU A 324 -21.50 13.20 3.60
C LEU A 324 -20.81 11.87 3.25
N GLU A 325 -21.43 11.06 2.40
CA GLU A 325 -20.84 9.83 1.88
C GLU A 325 -20.43 10.03 0.42
N ILE A 326 -19.17 9.74 0.12
CA ILE A 326 -18.58 9.83 -1.23
C ILE A 326 -18.08 8.44 -1.61
N GLU A 327 -18.76 7.82 -2.58
CA GLU A 327 -18.28 6.61 -3.24
C GLU A 327 -17.47 7.01 -4.48
N LEU A 328 -16.17 6.68 -4.51
CA LEU A 328 -15.34 7.03 -5.66
C LEU A 328 -15.54 6.02 -6.79
N PRO A 329 -16.00 6.46 -7.97
CA PRO A 329 -16.16 5.57 -9.11
C PRO A 329 -14.82 5.31 -9.81
N GLU A 330 -14.87 4.38 -10.76
CA GLU A 330 -13.88 4.25 -11.81
C GLU A 330 -13.75 5.54 -12.63
N PHE A 331 -12.62 5.71 -13.31
CA PHE A 331 -12.45 6.79 -14.26
C PHE A 331 -13.42 6.68 -15.44
N SER A 332 -13.99 7.81 -15.83
CA SER A 332 -14.77 7.94 -17.07
C SER A 332 -13.85 7.82 -18.30
N THR A 333 -14.44 7.64 -19.47
CA THR A 333 -13.69 7.57 -20.73
C THR A 333 -12.80 8.80 -20.93
N GLU A 334 -13.34 9.99 -20.65
CA GLU A 334 -12.63 11.26 -20.79
C GLU A 334 -11.43 11.34 -19.84
N GLN A 335 -11.59 10.85 -18.61
CA GLN A 335 -10.51 10.78 -17.62
C GLN A 335 -9.42 9.79 -18.03
N VAL A 336 -9.79 8.66 -18.65
CA VAL A 336 -8.80 7.70 -19.18
C VAL A 336 -8.07 8.28 -20.39
N GLU A 337 -8.77 8.92 -21.32
CA GLU A 337 -8.15 9.62 -22.46
C GLU A 337 -7.14 10.68 -21.99
N GLU A 338 -7.49 11.45 -20.97
CA GLU A 338 -6.59 12.43 -20.36
C GLU A 338 -5.35 11.76 -19.75
N LEU A 339 -5.54 10.66 -19.00
CA LEU A 339 -4.43 9.91 -18.41
C LEU A 339 -3.49 9.37 -19.49
N VAL A 340 -4.04 8.76 -20.55
CA VAL A 340 -3.27 8.19 -21.67
C VAL A 340 -2.40 9.27 -22.34
N LYS A 341 -2.96 10.47 -22.57
CA LYS A 341 -2.21 11.61 -23.12
C LYS A 341 -1.09 12.07 -22.20
N ARG A 342 -1.29 12.08 -20.88
CA ARG A 342 -0.25 12.42 -19.89
C ARG A 342 0.92 11.44 -19.90
N TYR A 343 0.66 10.17 -20.26
CA TYR A 343 1.72 9.16 -20.49
C TYR A 343 2.43 9.30 -21.84
N GLY A 344 2.09 10.30 -22.66
CA GLY A 344 2.72 10.56 -23.96
C GLY A 344 2.25 9.62 -25.08
N LEU A 345 1.11 8.97 -24.91
CA LEU A 345 0.50 8.12 -25.94
C LEU A 345 -0.56 8.91 -26.73
N ASP A 346 -0.78 8.52 -27.98
CA ASP A 346 -1.62 9.27 -28.93
C ASP A 346 -3.11 9.37 -28.52
N GLY A 347 -3.56 8.54 -27.56
CA GLY A 347 -4.92 8.61 -27.03
C GLY A 347 -5.99 8.25 -28.06
N ASN A 348 -5.67 7.33 -28.98
CA ASN A 348 -6.61 6.85 -29.99
C ASN A 348 -7.88 6.30 -29.30
N PRO A 349 -9.08 6.82 -29.62
CA PRO A 349 -10.32 6.40 -28.95
C PRO A 349 -10.58 4.90 -28.99
N ARG A 350 -10.12 4.23 -30.06
CA ARG A 350 -10.23 2.76 -30.17
C ARG A 350 -9.33 2.06 -29.15
N GLU A 351 -8.08 2.48 -29.03
CA GLU A 351 -7.12 1.93 -28.08
C GLU A 351 -7.54 2.20 -26.63
N VAL A 352 -8.05 3.40 -26.35
CA VAL A 352 -8.61 3.73 -25.03
C VAL A 352 -9.78 2.80 -24.70
N LYS A 353 -10.67 2.54 -25.65
CA LYS A 353 -11.79 1.60 -25.48
C LYS A 353 -11.31 0.17 -25.22
N GLU A 354 -10.28 -0.30 -25.94
CA GLU A 354 -9.69 -1.63 -25.74
C GLU A 354 -9.00 -1.76 -24.37
N LEU A 355 -8.27 -0.71 -23.94
CA LEU A 355 -7.67 -0.64 -22.60
C LEU A 355 -8.73 -0.65 -21.50
N MET A 356 -9.79 0.17 -21.64
CA MET A 356 -10.88 0.22 -20.66
C MET A 356 -11.69 -1.08 -20.62
N ALA A 357 -11.83 -1.79 -21.74
CA ALA A 357 -12.42 -3.14 -21.72
C ALA A 357 -11.56 -4.09 -20.86
N MET A 358 -10.24 -4.03 -21.02
CA MET A 358 -9.31 -4.87 -20.27
C MET A 358 -9.26 -4.57 -18.79
N VAL A 359 -8.99 -3.33 -18.39
CA VAL A 359 -8.72 -2.99 -16.98
C VAL A 359 -9.82 -2.15 -16.31
N GLY A 360 -10.89 -1.82 -17.04
CA GLY A 360 -11.92 -0.89 -16.58
C GLY A 360 -11.40 0.55 -16.52
N GLY A 361 -12.12 1.41 -15.79
CA GLY A 361 -11.60 2.71 -15.39
C GLY A 361 -10.77 2.64 -14.10
N HIS A 362 -10.14 1.50 -13.80
CA HIS A 362 -9.46 1.29 -12.52
C HIS A 362 -8.15 2.10 -12.45
N PRO A 363 -8.03 3.11 -11.58
CA PRO A 363 -6.93 4.09 -11.59
C PRO A 363 -5.54 3.46 -11.47
N TYR A 364 -5.35 2.53 -10.53
CA TYR A 364 -4.08 1.83 -10.36
C TYR A 364 -3.72 0.91 -11.52
N LEU A 365 -4.65 0.09 -12.03
CA LEU A 365 -4.40 -0.79 -13.17
C LEU A 365 -4.09 0.01 -14.44
N LEU A 366 -4.80 1.12 -14.67
CA LEU A 366 -4.51 2.03 -15.77
C LEU A 366 -3.09 2.60 -15.67
N ARG A 367 -2.72 3.17 -14.51
CA ARG A 367 -1.36 3.70 -14.30
C ARG A 367 -0.29 2.62 -14.47
N LYS A 368 -0.50 1.44 -13.89
CA LYS A 368 0.45 0.33 -13.98
C LYS A 368 0.59 -0.18 -15.42
N GLY A 369 -0.50 -0.28 -16.17
CA GLY A 369 -0.48 -0.66 -17.58
C GLY A 369 0.20 0.37 -18.48
N LEU A 370 -0.12 1.66 -18.30
CA LEU A 370 0.46 2.76 -19.08
C LEU A 370 1.95 2.96 -18.77
N ALA A 371 2.34 2.87 -17.49
CA ALA A 371 3.74 2.87 -17.10
C ALA A 371 4.48 1.67 -17.71
N TYR A 372 3.88 0.48 -17.69
CA TYR A 372 4.49 -0.72 -18.28
C TYR A 372 4.73 -0.58 -19.80
N ILE A 373 3.74 -0.03 -20.53
CA ILE A 373 3.89 0.31 -21.96
C ILE A 373 5.09 1.24 -22.18
N LYS A 374 5.18 2.31 -21.40
CA LYS A 374 6.23 3.32 -21.49
C LYS A 374 7.61 2.76 -21.14
N ASP A 375 7.71 2.01 -20.05
CA ASP A 375 8.98 1.50 -19.51
C ASP A 375 9.56 0.35 -20.36
N HIS A 376 8.70 -0.47 -20.98
CA HIS A 376 9.11 -1.62 -21.78
C HIS A 376 9.04 -1.37 -23.29
N ASN A 377 8.56 -0.20 -23.70
CA ASN A 377 8.36 0.20 -25.09
C ASN A 377 7.59 -0.85 -25.91
N ILE A 378 6.46 -1.32 -25.35
CA ILE A 378 5.58 -2.31 -25.99
C ILE A 378 4.30 -1.64 -26.50
N THR A 379 3.59 -2.29 -27.43
CA THR A 379 2.30 -1.80 -27.92
C THR A 379 1.16 -2.12 -26.95
N LEU A 380 0.03 -1.40 -27.06
CA LEU A 380 -1.17 -1.74 -26.30
C LEU A 380 -1.62 -3.18 -26.59
N ALA A 381 -1.58 -3.63 -27.84
CA ALA A 381 -1.94 -5.00 -28.19
C ALA A 381 -1.11 -6.04 -27.42
N GLN A 382 0.20 -5.82 -27.30
CA GLN A 382 1.09 -6.68 -26.51
C GLN A 382 0.76 -6.63 -25.01
N LEU A 383 0.45 -5.44 -24.48
CA LEU A 383 -0.02 -5.31 -23.09
C LEU A 383 -1.30 -6.14 -22.87
N LEU A 384 -2.27 -6.05 -23.77
CA LEU A 384 -3.56 -6.74 -23.64
C LEU A 384 -3.43 -8.27 -23.67
N GLU A 385 -2.45 -8.81 -24.41
CA GLU A 385 -2.13 -10.24 -24.40
C GLU A 385 -1.44 -10.68 -23.10
N LEU A 386 -0.50 -9.88 -22.59
CA LEU A 386 0.24 -10.19 -21.36
C LEU A 386 -0.59 -9.94 -20.09
N ALA A 387 -1.52 -8.99 -20.12
CA ALA A 387 -2.25 -8.48 -18.97
C ALA A 387 -2.87 -9.57 -18.06
N PRO A 388 -3.62 -10.57 -18.58
CA PRO A 388 -4.23 -11.60 -17.74
C PRO A 388 -3.28 -12.78 -17.43
N THR A 389 -1.96 -12.62 -17.53
CA THR A 389 -0.99 -13.71 -17.32
C THR A 389 -0.15 -13.49 -16.06
N GLU A 390 0.50 -14.56 -15.59
CA GLU A 390 1.44 -14.52 -14.46
C GLU A 390 2.73 -13.72 -14.76
N ALA A 391 3.04 -13.55 -16.05
CA ALA A 391 4.16 -12.73 -16.52
C ALA A 391 3.73 -11.28 -16.80
N GLY A 392 2.42 -11.00 -16.76
CA GLY A 392 1.86 -9.70 -17.05
C GLY A 392 2.09 -8.68 -15.93
N PRO A 393 1.94 -7.38 -16.22
CA PRO A 393 2.16 -6.33 -15.23
C PRO A 393 1.17 -6.39 -14.07
N PHE A 394 0.05 -7.08 -14.18
CA PHE A 394 -0.98 -7.14 -13.14
C PHE A 394 -0.87 -8.38 -12.24
N SER A 395 0.14 -9.23 -12.42
CA SER A 395 0.26 -10.53 -11.74
C SER A 395 0.18 -10.44 -10.21
N ASP A 396 0.89 -9.52 -9.56
CA ASP A 396 0.84 -9.37 -8.10
C ASP A 396 -0.56 -9.02 -7.58
N HIS A 397 -1.26 -8.14 -8.31
CA HIS A 397 -2.63 -7.74 -7.98
C HIS A 397 -3.60 -8.91 -8.09
N LEU A 398 -3.48 -9.66 -9.18
CA LEU A 398 -4.30 -10.82 -9.46
C LEU A 398 -4.03 -11.96 -8.47
N ARG A 399 -2.76 -12.23 -8.13
CA ARG A 399 -2.36 -13.22 -7.11
C ARG A 399 -2.90 -12.87 -5.73
N ARG A 400 -2.88 -11.59 -5.34
CA ARG A 400 -3.44 -11.13 -4.06
C ARG A 400 -4.94 -11.46 -3.99
N HIS A 401 -5.70 -11.10 -5.01
CA HIS A 401 -7.13 -11.43 -5.06
C HIS A 401 -7.37 -12.95 -5.09
N LEU A 402 -6.58 -13.71 -5.84
CA LEU A 402 -6.65 -15.17 -5.85
C LEU A 402 -6.34 -15.78 -4.47
N GLY A 403 -5.35 -15.22 -3.75
CA GLY A 403 -5.02 -15.60 -2.39
C GLY A 403 -6.19 -15.38 -1.42
N ASN A 404 -6.84 -14.21 -1.51
CA ASN A 404 -8.03 -13.90 -0.70
C ASN A 404 -9.20 -14.83 -1.02
N LEU A 405 -9.44 -15.13 -2.31
CA LEU A 405 -10.50 -16.06 -2.74
C LEU A 405 -10.24 -17.49 -2.25
N LYS A 406 -8.97 -17.93 -2.20
CA LYS A 406 -8.61 -19.26 -1.67
C LYS A 406 -8.95 -19.44 -0.19
N GLN A 407 -9.01 -18.35 0.58
CA GLN A 407 -9.44 -18.40 1.98
C GLN A 407 -10.96 -18.55 2.13
N SER A 408 -11.73 -18.33 1.06
CA SER A 408 -13.20 -18.40 1.05
C SER A 408 -13.71 -19.22 -0.16
N PRO A 409 -13.76 -20.57 -0.04
CA PRO A 409 -14.14 -21.45 -1.16
C PRO A 409 -15.51 -21.16 -1.78
N GLU A 410 -16.45 -20.67 -0.96
CA GLU A 410 -17.78 -20.26 -1.42
C GLU A 410 -17.72 -19.05 -2.36
N LEU A 411 -16.90 -18.04 -2.02
CA LEU A 411 -16.69 -16.86 -2.87
C LEU A 411 -15.95 -17.23 -4.15
N ALA A 412 -14.96 -18.13 -4.07
CA ALA A 412 -14.25 -18.62 -5.24
C ALA A 412 -15.20 -19.33 -6.22
N THR A 413 -16.06 -20.23 -5.72
CA THR A 413 -17.07 -20.93 -6.53
C THR A 413 -18.10 -19.95 -7.11
N THR A 414 -18.51 -18.95 -6.33
CA THR A 414 -19.44 -17.93 -6.83
C THR A 414 -18.79 -17.09 -7.94
N LEU A 415 -17.54 -16.67 -7.76
CA LEU A 415 -16.82 -15.93 -8.78
C LEU A 415 -16.58 -16.76 -10.04
N GLU A 416 -16.32 -18.06 -9.91
CA GLU A 416 -16.20 -19.00 -11.03
C GLU A 416 -17.43 -18.95 -11.94
N VAL A 417 -18.64 -19.02 -11.35
CA VAL A 417 -19.91 -18.91 -12.11
C VAL A 417 -20.01 -17.56 -12.84
N VAL A 418 -19.63 -16.47 -12.16
CA VAL A 418 -19.69 -15.11 -12.72
C VAL A 418 -18.73 -14.94 -13.90
N VAL A 419 -17.49 -15.46 -13.78
CA VAL A 419 -16.49 -15.35 -14.85
C VAL A 419 -16.74 -16.31 -16.00
N GLN A 420 -17.34 -17.49 -15.77
CA GLN A 420 -17.73 -18.40 -16.85
C GLN A 420 -18.89 -17.84 -17.69
N ALA A 421 -19.88 -17.21 -17.05
CA ALA A 421 -21.03 -16.65 -17.75
C ALA A 421 -20.69 -15.41 -18.58
N ASN A 422 -19.70 -14.62 -18.13
CA ASN A 422 -19.31 -13.32 -18.71
C ASN A 422 -20.50 -12.42 -19.07
N SER A 423 -21.53 -12.46 -18.25
CA SER A 423 -22.79 -11.74 -18.43
C SER A 423 -23.43 -11.49 -17.06
N TRP A 424 -24.51 -10.72 -17.04
CA TRP A 424 -25.25 -10.41 -15.81
C TRP A 424 -25.89 -11.67 -15.24
N VAL A 425 -25.38 -12.14 -14.10
CA VAL A 425 -25.88 -13.31 -13.38
C VAL A 425 -26.36 -12.95 -11.99
N THR A 426 -27.43 -13.59 -11.55
CA THR A 426 -27.92 -13.44 -10.18
C THR A 426 -27.19 -14.43 -9.28
N ILE A 427 -26.56 -13.92 -8.24
CA ILE A 427 -25.91 -14.72 -7.20
C ILE A 427 -26.51 -14.32 -5.84
N PRO A 428 -26.33 -15.11 -4.77
CA PRO A 428 -26.92 -14.74 -3.50
C PRO A 428 -26.30 -13.44 -2.96
N SER A 429 -27.12 -12.65 -2.26
CA SER A 429 -26.84 -11.23 -1.99
C SER A 429 -25.58 -11.01 -1.16
N GLU A 430 -25.28 -11.92 -0.23
CA GLU A 430 -24.08 -11.83 0.61
C GLU A 430 -22.81 -11.96 -0.23
N GLN A 431 -22.76 -12.94 -1.14
CA GLN A 431 -21.64 -13.16 -2.04
C GLN A 431 -21.53 -12.03 -3.07
N ALA A 432 -22.66 -11.52 -3.56
CA ALA A 432 -22.72 -10.36 -4.45
C ALA A 432 -22.09 -9.12 -3.81
N PHE A 433 -22.52 -8.81 -2.60
CA PHE A 433 -21.95 -7.72 -1.80
C PHE A 433 -20.46 -7.94 -1.59
N LYS A 434 -20.06 -9.15 -1.20
CA LYS A 434 -18.66 -9.46 -0.92
C LYS A 434 -17.76 -9.29 -2.16
N LEU A 435 -18.14 -9.84 -3.31
CA LEU A 435 -17.37 -9.73 -4.54
C LEU A 435 -17.34 -8.29 -5.08
N TYR A 436 -18.43 -7.53 -4.93
CA TYR A 436 -18.48 -6.11 -5.29
C TYR A 436 -17.53 -5.30 -4.43
N SER A 437 -17.54 -5.57 -3.13
CA SER A 437 -16.69 -4.95 -2.11
C SER A 437 -15.20 -5.18 -2.36
N MET A 438 -14.81 -6.37 -2.85
CA MET A 438 -13.45 -6.67 -3.34
C MET A 438 -13.07 -5.93 -4.63
N GLY A 439 -14.01 -5.24 -5.27
CA GLY A 439 -13.80 -4.63 -6.58
C GLY A 439 -13.66 -5.64 -7.72
N LEU A 440 -14.13 -6.89 -7.57
CA LEU A 440 -14.00 -7.92 -8.62
C LEU A 440 -15.18 -7.93 -9.61
N VAL A 441 -16.37 -7.51 -9.16
CA VAL A 441 -17.59 -7.46 -9.98
C VAL A 441 -18.20 -6.06 -10.01
N LYS A 442 -19.06 -5.85 -11.02
CA LYS A 442 -20.03 -4.75 -11.10
C LYS A 442 -21.41 -5.26 -10.67
N LEU A 443 -22.23 -4.38 -10.10
CA LEU A 443 -23.61 -4.65 -9.73
C LEU A 443 -24.56 -3.84 -10.60
N GLN A 444 -25.62 -4.48 -11.11
CA GLN A 444 -26.74 -3.83 -11.77
C GLN A 444 -28.03 -4.51 -11.34
N GLY A 445 -28.85 -3.80 -10.54
CA GLY A 445 -29.98 -4.41 -9.86
C GLY A 445 -29.52 -5.57 -8.97
N ASN A 446 -30.08 -6.76 -9.16
CA ASN A 446 -29.71 -7.97 -8.41
C ASN A 446 -28.69 -8.85 -9.14
N SER A 447 -28.13 -8.38 -10.26
CA SER A 447 -27.20 -9.14 -11.08
C SER A 447 -25.78 -8.59 -10.96
N VAL A 448 -24.80 -9.49 -11.10
CA VAL A 448 -23.38 -9.20 -11.12
C VAL A 448 -22.73 -9.62 -12.43
N MET A 449 -21.61 -8.98 -12.78
CA MET A 449 -20.77 -9.34 -13.91
C MET A 449 -19.30 -9.05 -13.57
N PRO A 450 -18.30 -9.72 -14.16
CA PRO A 450 -16.90 -9.35 -13.96
C PRO A 450 -16.69 -7.85 -14.23
N ARG A 451 -15.89 -7.18 -13.39
CA ARG A 451 -15.71 -5.72 -13.48
C ARG A 451 -15.03 -5.31 -14.79
N CYS A 452 -14.09 -6.11 -15.27
CA CYS A 452 -13.33 -5.90 -16.50
C CYS A 452 -12.83 -7.24 -17.08
N ASP A 453 -12.39 -7.23 -18.34
CA ASP A 453 -11.94 -8.45 -19.03
C ASP A 453 -10.70 -9.06 -18.39
N LEU A 454 -9.86 -8.26 -17.72
CA LEU A 454 -8.69 -8.74 -16.99
C LEU A 454 -9.11 -9.79 -15.95
N TYR A 455 -10.12 -9.47 -15.15
CA TYR A 455 -10.62 -10.39 -14.12
C TYR A 455 -11.34 -11.58 -14.75
N HIS A 456 -12.18 -11.35 -15.76
CA HIS A 456 -12.84 -12.43 -16.49
C HIS A 456 -11.80 -13.44 -17.02
N LYS A 457 -10.80 -12.99 -17.78
CA LYS A 457 -9.79 -13.85 -18.41
C LYS A 457 -8.92 -14.57 -17.37
N TYR A 458 -8.36 -13.84 -16.40
CA TYR A 458 -7.46 -14.43 -15.40
C TYR A 458 -8.16 -15.43 -14.49
N PHE A 459 -9.33 -15.09 -13.93
CA PHE A 459 -10.02 -15.97 -13.01
C PHE A 459 -10.74 -17.11 -13.73
N CYS A 460 -11.15 -16.93 -14.99
CA CYS A 460 -11.63 -18.05 -15.79
C CYS A 460 -10.53 -19.11 -15.96
N ASP A 461 -9.31 -18.71 -16.31
CA ASP A 461 -8.16 -19.63 -16.37
C ASP A 461 -7.86 -20.29 -15.01
N ARG A 462 -7.79 -19.50 -13.93
CA ARG A 462 -7.32 -19.98 -12.62
C ARG A 462 -8.34 -20.74 -11.79
N LEU A 463 -9.63 -20.45 -11.92
CA LEU A 463 -10.69 -21.06 -11.12
C LEU A 463 -11.38 -22.21 -11.86
N CYS A 464 -11.51 -22.13 -13.19
CA CYS A 464 -12.13 -23.21 -13.97
C CYS A 464 -11.19 -24.40 -14.18
N GLN A 465 -9.89 -24.24 -13.93
CA GLN A 465 -8.92 -25.33 -13.83
C GLN A 465 -9.00 -26.03 -12.46
N ARG A 466 -10.17 -26.58 -12.10
CA ARG A 466 -10.20 -27.61 -11.05
C ARG A 466 -9.54 -28.86 -11.62
N ILE A 467 -8.28 -29.06 -11.25
CA ILE A 467 -7.60 -30.36 -11.34
C ILE A 467 -8.46 -31.32 -10.52
N GLU A 468 -9.05 -32.32 -11.19
CA GLU A 468 -9.64 -33.48 -10.53
C GLU A 468 -8.62 -34.05 -9.53
N PRO A 469 -8.99 -34.37 -8.28
CA PRO A 469 -8.08 -35.09 -7.41
C PRO A 469 -7.76 -36.43 -8.08
N GLU A 470 -6.49 -36.63 -8.47
CA GLU A 470 -6.01 -37.92 -8.96
C GLU A 470 -6.38 -38.99 -7.92
N CYS A 471 -7.18 -39.96 -8.36
CA CYS A 471 -7.63 -41.12 -7.59
C CYS A 471 -6.48 -42.06 -7.21
#